data_AF-A0A1W2G915-F1
#
_entry.id   AF-A0A1W2G915-F1
#
_cell.length_a   1.000
_cell.length_b   1.000
_cell.length_c   1.000
_cell.angle_alpha   90.00
_cell.angle_beta   90.00
_cell.angle_gamma   90.00
#
_symmetry.space_group_name_H-M   'P 1'
#
loop_
_entity.id
_entity.type
_entity.pdbx_description
1 polymer ?
#
loop_
_entity_poly.entity_id
_entity_poly.type
_entity_poly.pdbx_seq_one_letter_code
_entity_poly.pdbx_strand_id
1 'polypeptide(L)'
;METLLQKTTIPGTYQAHADINVRFRILIELLIILLLSYGSVYGQESQTQILKNFESGSYSVYKVADKKLQPVSKPWPVQISEDASQVTVKRAGIIDEVFKPDVPGYPAYYAYKVFRLSFINDYAVYYEWNGKQQSTTKYVLVKPGGKFNGRLEEVNNEIETYAKATFKNQTNARADVKEQKQHMAEAERLANSLENKQVSKIEIKLVSQPEKVAHFSEAIRYGVVATLANGEKLSTPNLGGKIPWSDFKLTNKGCSNTAIEARVDEDADQLINDEVVLQVSSIYHTNLTAKKAISTTNDVSIKVNQNGFWGNERHKYMTVFQGIDGQHAGPADNLIIKVKTIKHAQTGASLNKIEIFNQTKNKTVARYKLTPTTNLTVNAIGGQGMNGRKGRKSETVGGNGGNGANGGQVTLLKDPSVKQLSITINNQGGRGGKGGAPYYSTGRMGNAGNSGRDGVLTTRVESVNLNF
;
A
#
# COMPACT_ATOMS: atom_id res chain seq x y z
N MET A 1 58.36 -53.78 -31.35
CA MET A 1 58.92 -52.67 -30.56
C MET A 1 58.20 -52.69 -29.22
N GLU A 2 58.52 -53.59 -28.28
CA GLU A 2 59.79 -53.66 -27.50
C GLU A 2 60.24 -52.25 -27.07
N THR A 3 60.44 -51.93 -25.79
CA THR A 3 61.22 -52.71 -24.82
C THR A 3 60.88 -52.34 -23.37
N LEU A 4 60.89 -53.36 -22.50
CA LEU A 4 60.96 -53.31 -21.05
C LEU A 4 62.28 -52.69 -20.55
N LEU A 5 62.27 -52.01 -19.40
CA LEU A 5 63.45 -51.92 -18.53
C LEU A 5 63.03 -51.74 -17.06
N GLN A 6 63.22 -52.81 -16.28
CA GLN A 6 63.21 -52.81 -14.82
C GLN A 6 64.48 -52.13 -14.28
N LYS A 7 64.37 -51.44 -13.14
CA LYS A 7 65.50 -51.20 -12.23
C LYS A 7 65.07 -51.37 -10.78
N THR A 8 65.93 -52.10 -10.08
CA THR A 8 65.84 -52.69 -8.74
C THR A 8 66.09 -51.68 -7.62
N THR A 9 65.40 -51.89 -6.51
CA THR A 9 65.49 -51.16 -5.23
C THR A 9 66.62 -51.73 -4.34
N ILE A 10 67.32 -50.86 -3.60
CA ILE A 10 68.15 -51.22 -2.43
C ILE A 10 67.58 -50.51 -1.20
N PRO A 11 67.28 -51.20 -0.08
CA PRO A 11 66.70 -50.58 1.10
C PRO A 11 67.74 -50.30 2.19
N GLY A 12 67.51 -49.24 2.98
CA GLY A 12 67.97 -49.21 4.37
C GLY A 12 68.41 -47.86 4.90
N THR A 13 67.75 -47.45 6.00
CA THR A 13 68.13 -46.51 7.07
C THR A 13 67.39 -45.16 7.09
N TYR A 14 67.16 -44.65 8.30
CA TYR A 14 66.39 -43.46 8.71
C TYR A 14 64.91 -43.67 9.10
N GLN A 15 64.63 -44.76 9.83
CA GLN A 15 63.35 -45.01 10.50
C GLN A 15 63.18 -44.29 11.86
N ALA A 16 64.04 -43.32 12.20
CA ALA A 16 64.05 -42.69 13.54
C ALA A 16 63.47 -41.26 13.61
N HIS A 17 63.17 -40.60 12.48
CA HIS A 17 62.59 -39.25 12.47
C HIS A 17 61.06 -39.20 12.25
N ALA A 18 60.44 -40.34 11.92
CA ALA A 18 59.00 -40.39 11.65
C ALA A 18 58.13 -40.39 12.93
N ASP A 19 58.66 -40.88 14.06
CA ASP A 19 57.83 -41.18 15.25
C ASP A 19 57.45 -39.92 16.07
N ILE A 20 58.30 -38.89 16.08
CA ILE A 20 58.02 -37.63 16.80
C ILE A 20 56.94 -36.81 16.09
N ASN A 21 56.93 -36.79 14.75
CA ASN A 21 55.94 -36.04 13.97
C ASN A 21 54.54 -36.67 14.02
N VAL A 22 54.46 -38.00 14.17
CA VAL A 22 53.18 -38.70 14.29
C VAL A 22 52.54 -38.43 15.65
N ARG A 23 53.31 -38.47 16.75
CA ARG A 23 52.79 -38.18 18.08
C ARG A 23 52.36 -36.72 18.26
N PHE A 24 53.07 -35.78 17.65
CA PHE A 24 52.70 -34.36 17.68
C PHE A 24 51.44 -34.07 16.84
N ARG A 25 51.28 -34.74 15.69
CA ARG A 25 50.04 -34.68 14.90
C ARG A 25 48.83 -35.25 15.64
N ILE A 26 48.96 -36.43 16.26
CA ILE A 26 47.87 -37.05 17.01
C ILE A 26 47.44 -36.16 18.18
N LEU A 27 48.38 -35.49 18.86
CA LEU A 27 48.06 -34.57 19.95
C LEU A 27 47.31 -33.31 19.46
N ILE A 28 47.72 -32.74 18.31
CA ILE A 28 47.05 -31.59 17.69
C ILE A 28 45.65 -31.97 17.19
N GLU A 29 45.50 -33.14 16.57
CA GLU A 29 44.20 -33.63 16.09
C GLU A 29 43.24 -33.91 17.26
N LEU A 30 43.73 -34.48 18.37
CA LEU A 30 42.93 -34.66 19.59
C LEU A 30 42.55 -33.31 20.22
N LEU A 31 43.44 -32.32 20.23
CA LEU A 31 43.15 -30.98 20.75
C LEU A 31 42.11 -30.24 19.89
N ILE A 32 42.15 -30.41 18.56
CA ILE A 32 41.16 -29.84 17.62
C ILE A 32 39.80 -30.54 17.78
N ILE A 33 39.76 -31.85 17.98
CA ILE A 33 38.52 -32.60 18.27
C ILE A 33 37.93 -32.21 19.63
N LEU A 34 38.77 -31.95 20.64
CA LEU A 34 38.33 -31.45 21.94
C LEU A 34 37.81 -30.00 21.85
N LEU A 35 38.47 -29.13 21.08
CA LEU A 35 38.02 -27.75 20.86
C LEU A 35 36.74 -27.65 20.01
N LEU A 36 36.52 -28.59 19.08
CA LEU A 36 35.30 -28.68 18.29
C LEU A 36 34.11 -29.27 19.07
N SER A 37 34.34 -30.04 20.13
CA SER A 37 33.28 -30.60 20.99
C SER A 37 32.81 -29.64 22.08
N TYR A 38 33.62 -28.66 22.49
CA TYR A 38 33.21 -27.58 23.40
C TYR A 38 32.58 -26.37 22.69
N GLY A 39 32.60 -26.35 21.35
CA GLY A 39 31.81 -25.44 20.52
C GLY A 39 30.40 -25.97 20.27
N SER A 40 29.72 -26.49 21.29
CA SER A 40 28.28 -26.70 21.21
C SER A 40 27.65 -25.31 21.13
N VAL A 41 27.42 -24.83 19.90
CA VAL A 41 26.47 -23.76 19.63
C VAL A 41 25.19 -24.22 20.33
N TYR A 42 24.85 -23.60 21.46
CA TYR A 42 23.53 -23.75 22.06
C TYR A 42 22.54 -23.21 21.04
N GLY A 43 22.13 -24.07 20.10
CA GLY A 43 21.14 -23.76 19.10
C GLY A 43 19.87 -23.37 19.84
N GLN A 44 19.29 -22.23 19.47
CA GLN A 44 18.01 -21.79 20.00
C GLN A 44 17.00 -22.94 19.90
N GLU A 45 16.45 -23.41 21.02
CA GLU A 45 15.49 -24.51 21.02
C GLU A 45 14.25 -24.15 20.20
N SER A 46 13.69 -25.12 19.46
CA SER A 46 12.47 -24.91 18.70
C SER A 46 11.26 -24.77 19.63
N GLN A 47 10.19 -24.14 19.14
CA GLN A 47 8.97 -24.03 19.93
C GLN A 47 8.39 -25.41 20.30
N THR A 48 8.55 -26.43 19.44
CA THR A 48 8.15 -27.82 19.76
C THR A 48 8.94 -28.41 20.93
N GLN A 49 10.24 -28.08 21.04
CA GLN A 49 11.07 -28.53 22.17
C GLN A 49 10.68 -27.79 23.45
N ILE A 50 10.50 -26.46 23.36
CA ILE A 50 10.08 -25.62 24.48
C ILE A 50 8.70 -26.05 25.00
N LEU A 51 7.78 -26.40 24.10
CA LEU A 51 6.40 -26.78 24.45
C LEU A 51 6.33 -28.04 25.32
N LYS A 52 7.36 -28.92 25.29
CA LYS A 52 7.41 -30.10 26.17
C LYS A 52 7.47 -29.75 27.65
N ASN A 53 7.90 -28.54 27.98
CA ASN A 53 7.93 -28.02 29.35
C ASN A 53 6.62 -27.31 29.75
N PHE A 54 5.60 -27.37 28.89
CA PHE A 54 4.27 -26.79 29.10
C PHE A 54 3.20 -27.89 29.04
N GLU A 55 2.16 -27.70 29.83
CA GLU A 55 1.04 -28.63 29.90
C GLU A 55 -0.27 -27.92 29.54
N SER A 56 -1.25 -28.69 29.07
CA SER A 56 -2.61 -28.19 28.90
C SER A 56 -3.19 -27.77 30.25
N GLY A 57 -3.92 -26.65 30.30
CA GLY A 57 -4.45 -26.16 31.57
C GLY A 57 -5.11 -24.80 31.49
N SER A 58 -5.42 -24.22 32.66
CA SER A 58 -6.03 -22.90 32.79
C SER A 58 -4.97 -21.84 33.10
N TYR A 59 -4.59 -21.04 32.10
CA TYR A 59 -3.48 -20.09 32.20
C TYR A 59 -3.95 -18.74 32.72
N SER A 60 -3.21 -18.16 33.66
CA SER A 60 -3.39 -16.77 34.10
C SER A 60 -3.05 -15.83 32.94
N VAL A 61 -3.87 -14.81 32.70
CA VAL A 61 -3.69 -13.93 31.53
C VAL A 61 -3.40 -12.50 31.96
N TYR A 62 -2.44 -11.86 31.30
CA TYR A 62 -2.13 -10.45 31.44
C TYR A 62 -2.35 -9.77 30.09
N LYS A 63 -3.24 -8.78 30.03
CA LYS A 63 -3.55 -8.03 28.80
C LYS A 63 -2.75 -6.73 28.75
N VAL A 64 -2.41 -6.29 27.56
CA VAL A 64 -1.85 -4.94 27.37
C VAL A 64 -2.96 -3.90 27.46
N ALA A 65 -2.84 -2.99 28.43
CA ALA A 65 -3.68 -1.81 28.61
C ALA A 65 -2.80 -0.64 29.03
N ASP A 66 -2.95 0.52 28.38
CA ASP A 66 -2.15 1.73 28.64
C ASP A 66 -0.63 1.49 28.65
N LYS A 67 -0.15 0.69 27.68
CA LYS A 67 1.26 0.26 27.54
C LYS A 67 1.82 -0.56 28.71
N LYS A 68 0.96 -1.09 29.59
CA LYS A 68 1.32 -1.97 30.71
C LYS A 68 0.58 -3.29 30.62
N LEU A 69 1.14 -4.33 31.22
CA LEU A 69 0.49 -5.63 31.36
C LEU A 69 -0.36 -5.64 32.64
N GLN A 70 -1.66 -5.87 32.49
CA GLN A 70 -2.62 -5.90 33.58
C GLN A 70 -3.24 -7.30 33.69
N PRO A 71 -3.37 -7.86 34.90
CA PRO A 71 -3.98 -9.18 35.08
C PRO A 71 -5.45 -9.16 34.65
N VAL A 72 -5.88 -10.26 34.05
CA VAL A 72 -7.27 -10.53 33.67
C VAL A 72 -7.86 -11.47 34.72
N SER A 73 -9.08 -11.18 35.17
CA SER A 73 -9.74 -11.92 36.26
C SER A 73 -10.03 -13.39 35.92
N LYS A 74 -10.29 -13.69 34.65
CA LYS A 74 -10.63 -15.03 34.17
C LYS A 74 -9.42 -15.67 33.44
N PRO A 75 -8.93 -16.84 33.89
CA PRO A 75 -7.87 -17.56 33.19
C PRO A 75 -8.39 -18.14 31.87
N TRP A 76 -7.48 -18.40 30.93
CA TRP A 76 -7.83 -18.96 29.62
C TRP A 76 -7.38 -20.42 29.53
N PRO A 77 -8.27 -21.35 29.14
CA PRO A 77 -7.86 -22.71 28.81
C PRO A 77 -6.91 -22.73 27.61
N VAL A 78 -5.80 -23.43 27.75
CA VAL A 78 -4.84 -23.73 26.68
C VAL A 78 -4.74 -25.24 26.56
N GLN A 79 -4.95 -25.76 25.35
CA GLN A 79 -4.80 -27.17 25.01
C GLN A 79 -3.64 -27.33 24.05
N ILE A 80 -2.67 -28.15 24.42
CA ILE A 80 -1.49 -28.49 23.64
C ILE A 80 -1.68 -29.92 23.15
N SER A 81 -1.54 -30.17 21.83
CA SER A 81 -1.57 -31.53 21.30
C SER A 81 -0.35 -32.34 21.74
N GLU A 82 -0.49 -33.65 21.89
CA GLU A 82 0.59 -34.54 22.38
C GLU A 82 1.86 -34.48 21.53
N ASP A 83 1.69 -34.28 20.22
CA ASP A 83 2.78 -34.14 19.24
C ASP A 83 3.25 -32.68 19.06
N ALA A 84 2.69 -31.74 19.82
CA ALA A 84 2.90 -30.30 19.69
C ALA A 84 2.66 -29.77 18.26
N SER A 85 1.83 -30.43 17.45
CA SER A 85 1.43 -29.98 16.11
C SER A 85 0.38 -28.86 16.11
N GLN A 86 -0.27 -28.60 17.25
CA GLN A 86 -1.19 -27.48 17.42
C GLN A 86 -1.33 -27.06 18.88
N VAL A 87 -1.67 -25.78 19.07
CA VAL A 87 -2.05 -25.22 20.37
C VAL A 87 -3.38 -24.51 20.23
N THR A 88 -4.38 -24.92 21.00
CA THR A 88 -5.69 -24.27 21.04
C THR A 88 -5.78 -23.37 22.26
N VAL A 89 -5.97 -22.08 22.03
CA VAL A 89 -6.20 -21.09 23.10
C VAL A 89 -7.67 -20.73 23.10
N LYS A 90 -8.36 -21.00 24.21
CA LYS A 90 -9.76 -20.64 24.38
C LYS A 90 -9.89 -19.25 25.00
N ARG A 91 -9.80 -18.22 24.15
CA ARG A 91 -9.77 -16.81 24.58
C ARG A 91 -11.05 -16.44 25.34
N ALA A 92 -10.87 -15.88 26.54
CA ALA A 92 -11.92 -15.57 27.50
C ALA A 92 -12.81 -16.78 27.91
N GLY A 93 -12.39 -18.00 27.57
CA GLY A 93 -13.17 -19.23 27.75
C GLY A 93 -14.29 -19.43 26.74
N ILE A 94 -14.35 -18.66 25.64
CA ILE A 94 -15.47 -18.68 24.67
C ILE A 94 -14.99 -18.94 23.24
N ILE A 95 -13.90 -18.31 22.81
CA ILE A 95 -13.46 -18.35 21.41
C ILE A 95 -12.30 -19.33 21.28
N ASP A 96 -12.49 -20.39 20.49
CA ASP A 96 -11.42 -21.36 20.19
C ASP A 96 -10.53 -20.84 19.07
N GLU A 97 -9.26 -20.61 19.38
CA GLU A 97 -8.24 -20.16 18.43
C GLU A 97 -7.17 -21.25 18.29
N VAL A 98 -7.16 -21.92 17.13
CA VAL A 98 -6.25 -23.04 16.84
C VAL A 98 -4.99 -22.50 16.17
N PHE A 99 -3.88 -22.48 16.90
CA PHE A 99 -2.57 -22.06 16.42
C PHE A 99 -1.79 -23.25 15.87
N LYS A 100 -1.26 -23.12 14.65
CA LYS A 100 -0.47 -24.16 13.96
C LYS A 100 0.98 -23.73 13.78
N PRO A 101 1.96 -24.67 13.80
CA PRO A 101 3.37 -24.34 13.66
C PRO A 101 3.61 -23.61 12.33
N ASP A 102 4.48 -22.61 12.37
CA ASP A 102 4.80 -21.82 11.19
C ASP A 102 5.71 -22.55 10.20
N VAL A 103 6.58 -23.42 10.73
CA VAL A 103 7.38 -24.41 10.01
C VAL A 103 7.21 -25.75 10.73
N PRO A 104 6.69 -26.80 10.06
CA PRO A 104 6.58 -28.13 10.67
C PRO A 104 7.92 -28.65 11.19
N GLY A 105 7.92 -29.33 12.35
CA GLY A 105 9.10 -29.97 12.96
C GLY A 105 10.06 -29.04 13.71
N TYR A 106 10.19 -27.79 13.27
CA TYR A 106 11.05 -26.80 13.93
C TYR A 106 10.40 -25.41 13.92
N PRO A 107 9.29 -25.17 14.65
CA PRO A 107 8.60 -23.89 14.63
C PRO A 107 9.32 -22.79 15.42
N ALA A 108 9.20 -21.55 14.95
CA ALA A 108 9.58 -20.34 15.71
C ALA A 108 8.39 -19.75 16.45
N TYR A 109 7.17 -20.05 16.00
CA TYR A 109 5.93 -19.71 16.67
C TYR A 109 4.80 -20.59 16.14
N TYR A 110 3.67 -20.58 16.83
CA TYR A 110 2.41 -21.07 16.30
C TYR A 110 1.57 -19.89 15.79
N ALA A 111 0.87 -20.04 14.68
CA ALA A 111 0.16 -18.97 13.99
C ALA A 111 -1.36 -19.25 13.89
N TYR A 112 -2.15 -18.20 14.13
CA TYR A 112 -3.58 -18.15 13.88
C TYR A 112 -3.95 -16.79 13.29
N LYS A 113 -4.39 -16.75 12.02
CA LYS A 113 -4.65 -15.50 11.27
C LYS A 113 -3.45 -14.54 11.38
N VAL A 114 -3.65 -13.34 11.94
CA VAL A 114 -2.61 -12.32 12.17
C VAL A 114 -1.85 -12.51 13.48
N PHE A 115 -2.33 -13.38 14.37
CA PHE A 115 -1.76 -13.61 15.69
C PHE A 115 -0.73 -14.74 15.70
N ARG A 116 0.19 -14.62 16.64
CA ARG A 116 1.30 -15.53 16.89
C ARG A 116 1.31 -15.89 18.36
N LEU A 117 1.71 -17.12 18.63
CA LEU A 117 1.87 -17.66 19.96
C LEU A 117 3.27 -18.27 20.07
N SER A 118 4.06 -17.76 20.99
CA SER A 118 5.39 -18.30 21.30
C SER A 118 5.51 -18.52 22.80
N PHE A 119 6.16 -19.61 23.17
CA PHE A 119 6.50 -20.00 24.51
C PHE A 119 7.95 -19.62 24.75
N ILE A 120 8.20 -18.82 25.79
CA ILE A 120 9.54 -18.36 26.17
C ILE A 120 9.61 -18.43 27.69
N ASN A 121 10.68 -19.04 28.20
CA ASN A 121 10.83 -19.29 29.63
C ASN A 121 9.61 -20.07 30.18
N ASP A 122 8.91 -19.53 31.17
CA ASP A 122 7.72 -20.15 31.81
C ASP A 122 6.38 -19.51 31.41
N TYR A 123 6.34 -18.75 30.31
CA TYR A 123 5.14 -18.09 29.83
C TYR A 123 4.97 -18.19 28.32
N ALA A 124 3.74 -17.99 27.85
CA ALA A 124 3.43 -17.87 26.44
C ALA A 124 3.03 -16.43 26.11
N VAL A 125 3.48 -15.94 24.95
CA VAL A 125 3.19 -14.60 24.47
C VAL A 125 2.28 -14.70 23.26
N TYR A 126 1.16 -14.01 23.35
CA TYR A 126 0.20 -13.82 22.27
C TYR A 126 0.41 -12.44 21.66
N TYR A 127 0.82 -12.39 20.40
CA TYR A 127 1.25 -11.14 19.76
C TYR A 127 0.87 -11.05 18.28
N GLU A 128 0.87 -9.82 17.75
CA GLU A 128 0.86 -9.56 16.31
C GLU A 128 2.29 -9.44 15.80
N TRP A 129 2.58 -10.00 14.62
CA TRP A 129 3.88 -9.90 13.98
C TRP A 129 3.75 -9.31 12.58
N ASN A 130 4.40 -8.18 12.34
CA ASN A 130 4.28 -7.44 11.07
C ASN A 130 5.14 -8.02 9.92
N GLY A 131 5.86 -9.12 10.15
CA GLY A 131 6.75 -9.74 9.16
C GLY A 131 8.04 -8.96 8.88
N LYS A 132 8.21 -7.78 9.50
CA LYS A 132 9.35 -6.86 9.30
C LYS A 132 10.04 -6.50 10.62
N GLN A 133 10.07 -7.44 11.57
CA GLN A 133 10.88 -7.42 12.80
C GLN A 133 10.28 -6.75 14.04
N GLN A 134 8.97 -6.43 14.08
CA GLN A 134 8.35 -5.91 15.30
C GLN A 134 7.25 -6.84 15.80
N SER A 135 7.34 -7.20 17.07
CA SER A 135 6.25 -7.86 17.80
C SER A 135 5.40 -6.84 18.54
N THR A 136 4.09 -7.03 18.53
CA THR A 136 3.18 -6.25 19.37
C THR A 136 2.40 -7.21 20.25
N THR A 137 2.90 -7.44 21.46
CA THR A 137 2.24 -8.27 22.47
C THR A 137 0.84 -7.74 22.77
N LYS A 138 -0.13 -8.66 22.83
CA LYS A 138 -1.50 -8.38 23.25
C LYS A 138 -1.79 -9.02 24.60
N TYR A 139 -1.32 -10.24 24.79
CA TYR A 139 -1.50 -10.99 26.02
C TYR A 139 -0.25 -11.79 26.39
N VAL A 140 -0.03 -11.96 27.68
CA VAL A 140 0.92 -12.92 28.25
C VAL A 140 0.12 -13.95 29.04
N LEU A 141 0.37 -15.23 28.77
CA LEU A 141 -0.28 -16.37 29.40
C LEU A 141 0.75 -17.08 30.28
N VAL A 142 0.46 -17.19 31.56
CA VAL A 142 1.34 -17.85 32.54
C VAL A 142 0.67 -19.12 33.05
N LYS A 143 1.47 -20.15 33.35
CA LYS A 143 1.00 -21.40 33.93
C LYS A 143 0.07 -21.17 35.13
N PRO A 144 -0.85 -22.11 35.42
CA PRO A 144 -1.80 -22.00 36.53
C PRO A 144 -1.10 -21.63 37.86
N GLY A 145 -1.63 -20.63 38.57
CA GLY A 145 -1.06 -20.15 39.84
C GLY A 145 0.18 -19.25 39.72
N GLY A 146 0.74 -19.08 38.52
CA GLY A 146 1.87 -18.20 38.27
C GLY A 146 1.50 -16.71 38.23
N LYS A 147 2.49 -15.86 38.51
CA LYS A 147 2.39 -14.39 38.40
C LYS A 147 3.36 -13.87 37.35
N PHE A 148 2.98 -12.81 36.65
CA PHE A 148 3.83 -12.14 35.67
C PHE A 148 4.20 -10.73 36.15
N ASN A 149 5.49 -10.45 36.26
CA ASN A 149 6.00 -9.14 36.69
C ASN A 149 6.92 -8.47 35.63
N GLY A 150 7.04 -9.05 34.43
CA GLY A 150 7.90 -8.52 33.37
C GLY A 150 7.35 -7.24 32.72
N ARG A 151 8.24 -6.45 32.10
CA ARG A 151 7.84 -5.25 31.37
C ARG A 151 7.46 -5.58 29.93
N LEU A 152 6.47 -4.87 29.38
CA LEU A 152 6.00 -5.08 28.00
C LEU A 152 7.12 -4.96 26.95
N GLU A 153 8.02 -4.00 27.13
CA GLU A 153 9.15 -3.79 26.22
C GLU A 153 10.14 -4.95 26.25
N GLU A 154 10.40 -5.53 27.43
CA GLU A 154 11.26 -6.71 27.59
C GLU A 154 10.65 -7.93 26.90
N VAL A 155 9.35 -8.18 27.10
CA VAL A 155 8.62 -9.28 26.43
C VAL A 155 8.69 -9.16 24.91
N ASN A 156 8.44 -7.97 24.36
CA ASN A 156 8.53 -7.77 22.90
C ASN A 156 9.95 -8.02 22.39
N ASN A 157 10.98 -7.55 23.12
CA ASN A 157 12.38 -7.74 22.76
C ASN A 157 12.79 -9.22 22.82
N GLU A 158 12.36 -9.97 23.83
CA GLU A 158 12.62 -11.41 23.96
C GLU A 158 12.02 -12.20 22.78
N ILE A 159 10.76 -11.91 22.44
CA ILE A 159 10.07 -12.55 21.30
C ILE A 159 10.77 -12.24 19.98
N GLU A 160 11.13 -10.98 19.76
CA GLU A 160 11.85 -10.59 18.55
C GLU A 160 13.21 -11.26 18.44
N THR A 161 13.93 -11.35 19.55
CA THR A 161 15.27 -11.95 19.61
C THR A 161 15.18 -13.44 19.35
N TYR A 162 14.27 -14.13 20.03
CA TYR A 162 13.99 -15.55 19.82
C TYR A 162 13.60 -15.83 18.37
N ALA A 163 12.60 -15.13 17.83
CA ALA A 163 12.12 -15.36 16.47
C ALA A 163 13.25 -15.13 15.44
N LYS A 164 14.03 -14.05 15.57
CA LYS A 164 15.17 -13.77 14.69
C LYS A 164 16.24 -14.87 14.76
N ALA A 165 16.54 -15.37 15.97
CA ALA A 165 17.51 -16.45 16.15
C ALA A 165 17.02 -17.75 15.51
N THR A 166 15.77 -18.14 15.77
CA THR A 166 15.19 -19.36 15.19
C THR A 166 15.06 -19.27 13.67
N PHE A 167 14.75 -18.10 13.11
CA PHE A 167 14.68 -17.91 11.64
C PHE A 167 16.02 -18.17 10.94
N LYS A 168 17.15 -17.80 11.57
CA LYS A 168 18.49 -18.08 11.01
C LYS A 168 18.75 -19.58 10.87
N ASN A 169 18.16 -20.38 11.76
CA ASN A 169 18.29 -21.84 11.77
C ASN A 169 17.25 -22.54 10.87
N GLN A 170 16.32 -21.80 10.26
CA GLN A 170 15.22 -22.32 9.43
C GLN A 170 15.34 -21.94 7.95
N THR A 171 16.48 -21.45 7.48
CA THR A 171 16.62 -20.88 6.12
C THR A 171 16.11 -21.81 5.02
N ASN A 172 16.47 -23.09 5.04
CA ASN A 172 16.01 -24.07 4.06
C ASN A 172 14.53 -24.44 4.28
N ALA A 173 14.12 -24.78 5.50
CA ALA A 173 12.74 -25.18 5.79
C ALA A 173 11.70 -24.06 5.52
N ARG A 174 12.06 -22.78 5.70
CA ARG A 174 11.20 -21.65 5.32
C ARG A 174 11.13 -21.45 3.80
N ALA A 175 12.23 -21.72 3.09
CA ALA A 175 12.22 -21.74 1.64
C ALA A 175 11.31 -22.87 1.13
N ASP A 176 11.44 -24.07 1.68
CA ASP A 176 10.61 -25.23 1.33
C ASP A 176 9.12 -24.98 1.62
N VAL A 177 8.76 -24.43 2.78
CA VAL A 177 7.36 -24.06 3.10
C VAL A 177 6.83 -22.99 2.16
N LYS A 178 7.68 -22.03 1.75
CA LYS A 178 7.30 -21.02 0.76
C LYS A 178 7.05 -21.66 -0.60
N GLU A 179 7.92 -22.56 -1.03
CA GLU A 179 7.80 -23.30 -2.28
C GLU A 179 6.58 -24.22 -2.28
N GLN A 180 6.34 -24.99 -1.22
CA GLN A 180 5.14 -25.81 -1.04
C GLN A 180 3.86 -24.98 -1.08
N LYS A 181 3.84 -23.81 -0.42
CA LYS A 181 2.69 -22.88 -0.50
C LYS A 181 2.48 -22.37 -1.91
N GLN A 182 3.56 -22.09 -2.65
CA GLN A 182 3.48 -21.70 -4.06
C GLN A 182 2.96 -22.84 -4.93
N HIS A 183 3.42 -24.08 -4.73
CA HIS A 183 2.91 -25.26 -5.43
C HIS A 183 1.44 -25.52 -5.14
N MET A 184 1.00 -25.42 -3.88
CA MET A 184 -0.42 -25.57 -3.54
C MET A 184 -1.27 -24.46 -4.17
N ALA A 185 -0.79 -23.21 -4.14
CA ALA A 185 -1.49 -22.09 -4.77
C ALA A 185 -1.58 -22.25 -6.29
N GLU A 186 -0.52 -22.75 -6.93
CA GLU A 186 -0.49 -23.01 -8.37
C GLU A 186 -1.38 -24.20 -8.75
N ALA A 187 -1.40 -25.27 -7.95
CA ALA A 187 -2.32 -26.39 -8.14
C ALA A 187 -3.78 -25.94 -7.99
N GLU A 188 -4.09 -25.10 -6.99
CA GLU A 188 -5.43 -24.51 -6.84
C GLU A 188 -5.76 -23.56 -8.01
N ARG A 189 -4.79 -22.77 -8.50
CA ARG A 189 -4.95 -21.93 -9.70
C ARG A 189 -5.31 -22.77 -10.91
N LEU A 190 -4.54 -23.82 -11.20
CA LEU A 190 -4.76 -24.72 -12.34
C LEU A 190 -6.11 -25.44 -12.24
N ALA A 191 -6.49 -25.91 -11.04
CA ALA A 191 -7.77 -26.58 -10.82
C ALA A 191 -8.98 -25.66 -11.11
N ASN A 192 -8.84 -24.35 -10.84
CA ASN A 192 -9.92 -23.37 -11.02
C ASN A 192 -9.80 -22.54 -12.31
N SER A 193 -8.70 -22.70 -13.05
CA SER A 193 -8.46 -22.04 -14.33
C SER A 193 -9.43 -22.53 -15.42
N LEU A 194 -9.56 -21.75 -16.48
CA LEU A 194 -10.20 -22.10 -17.75
C LEU A 194 -9.28 -22.88 -18.69
N GLU A 195 -7.99 -22.97 -18.37
CA GLU A 195 -7.00 -23.75 -19.09
C GLU A 195 -7.44 -25.22 -19.20
N ASN A 196 -7.40 -25.77 -20.42
CA ASN A 196 -7.84 -27.13 -20.75
C ASN A 196 -9.31 -27.46 -20.44
N LYS A 197 -10.15 -26.47 -20.08
CA LYS A 197 -11.60 -26.67 -19.90
C LYS A 197 -12.37 -26.24 -21.14
N GLN A 198 -13.43 -26.97 -21.47
CA GLN A 198 -14.34 -26.57 -22.54
C GLN A 198 -15.32 -25.51 -22.03
N VAL A 199 -15.16 -24.27 -22.49
CA VAL A 199 -15.97 -23.11 -22.06
C VAL A 199 -16.96 -22.75 -23.17
N SER A 200 -18.24 -22.64 -22.83
CA SER A 200 -19.30 -22.30 -23.78
C SER A 200 -19.52 -20.79 -23.88
N LYS A 201 -19.46 -20.06 -22.76
CA LYS A 201 -19.54 -18.59 -22.75
C LYS A 201 -18.82 -17.98 -21.55
N ILE A 202 -18.49 -16.70 -21.69
CA ILE A 202 -18.09 -15.83 -20.58
C ILE A 202 -19.05 -14.64 -20.48
N GLU A 203 -19.29 -14.13 -19.28
CA GLU A 203 -20.18 -13.00 -19.03
C GLU A 203 -19.58 -12.08 -17.96
N ILE A 204 -19.73 -10.77 -18.14
CA ILE A 204 -19.40 -9.78 -17.10
C ILE A 204 -20.63 -9.60 -16.21
N LYS A 205 -20.45 -9.75 -14.90
CA LYS A 205 -21.48 -9.49 -13.88
C LYS A 205 -21.05 -8.34 -12.98
N LEU A 206 -21.95 -7.40 -12.76
CA LEU A 206 -21.72 -6.31 -11.83
C LEU A 206 -21.92 -6.84 -10.41
N VAL A 207 -20.93 -6.61 -9.55
CA VAL A 207 -21.00 -6.85 -8.11
C VAL A 207 -21.72 -5.67 -7.45
N SER A 208 -21.35 -4.45 -7.84
CA SER A 208 -22.00 -3.22 -7.42
C SER A 208 -21.84 -2.14 -8.48
N GLN A 209 -22.88 -1.34 -8.67
CA GLN A 209 -22.86 -0.15 -9.50
C GLN A 209 -23.31 1.04 -8.63
N PRO A 210 -22.52 2.11 -8.53
CA PRO A 210 -22.95 3.30 -7.80
C PRO A 210 -24.12 3.97 -8.52
N GLU A 211 -24.93 4.71 -7.76
CA GLU A 211 -26.05 5.50 -8.31
C GLU A 211 -25.55 6.52 -9.34
N LYS A 212 -24.38 7.11 -9.07
CA LYS A 212 -23.70 8.04 -9.96
C LYS A 212 -22.51 7.36 -10.63
N VAL A 213 -22.52 7.33 -11.95
CA VAL A 213 -21.42 6.84 -12.79
C VAL A 213 -20.90 8.03 -13.58
N ALA A 214 -19.92 8.75 -13.04
CA ALA A 214 -19.40 9.97 -13.63
C ALA A 214 -17.92 10.15 -13.32
N HIS A 215 -17.30 11.19 -13.89
CA HIS A 215 -15.93 11.57 -13.53
C HIS A 215 -15.78 11.67 -12.00
N PHE A 216 -14.72 11.06 -11.45
CA PHE A 216 -14.43 11.04 -10.02
C PHE A 216 -15.50 10.37 -9.12
N SER A 217 -16.44 9.61 -9.68
CA SER A 217 -17.42 8.86 -8.89
C SER A 217 -16.81 7.63 -8.20
N GLU A 218 -17.63 6.96 -7.39
CA GLU A 218 -17.31 5.65 -6.86
C GLU A 218 -17.07 4.62 -7.98
N ALA A 219 -16.34 3.54 -7.65
CA ALA A 219 -15.99 2.52 -8.61
C ALA A 219 -17.17 1.58 -8.91
N ILE A 220 -17.29 1.18 -10.17
CA ILE A 220 -18.10 0.05 -10.60
C ILE A 220 -17.32 -1.23 -10.28
N ARG A 221 -17.91 -2.13 -9.49
CA ARG A 221 -17.30 -3.43 -9.17
C ARG A 221 -17.88 -4.50 -10.08
N TYR A 222 -17.03 -5.32 -10.68
CA TYR A 222 -17.48 -6.34 -11.64
C TYR A 222 -16.60 -7.58 -11.59
N GLY A 223 -17.18 -8.75 -11.88
CA GLY A 223 -16.46 -10.00 -12.05
C GLY A 223 -16.85 -10.71 -13.34
N VAL A 224 -16.22 -11.85 -13.59
CA VAL A 224 -16.49 -12.68 -14.77
C VAL A 224 -17.06 -14.02 -14.34
N VAL A 225 -18.10 -14.47 -15.05
CA VAL A 225 -18.67 -15.82 -14.94
C VAL A 225 -18.37 -16.56 -16.23
N ALA A 226 -17.71 -17.71 -16.13
CA ALA A 226 -17.52 -18.62 -17.24
C ALA A 226 -18.50 -19.79 -17.10
N THR A 227 -19.25 -20.09 -18.16
CA THR A 227 -20.09 -21.29 -18.24
C THR A 227 -19.33 -22.35 -19.03
N LEU A 228 -19.15 -23.52 -18.46
CA LEU A 228 -18.52 -24.66 -19.12
C LEU A 228 -19.49 -25.32 -20.11
N ALA A 229 -19.01 -26.23 -20.95
CA ALA A 229 -19.83 -26.97 -21.91
C ALA A 229 -20.88 -27.87 -21.22
N ASN A 230 -20.61 -28.34 -20.00
CA ASN A 230 -21.55 -29.12 -19.17
C ASN A 230 -22.60 -28.24 -18.43
N GLY A 231 -22.56 -26.91 -18.60
CA GLY A 231 -23.45 -25.97 -17.93
C GLY A 231 -22.99 -25.50 -16.54
N GLU A 232 -21.92 -26.06 -15.99
CA GLU A 232 -21.30 -25.62 -14.74
C GLU A 232 -20.82 -24.16 -14.86
N LYS A 233 -20.97 -23.39 -13.79
CA LYS A 233 -20.55 -21.98 -13.74
C LYS A 233 -19.40 -21.81 -12.78
N LEU A 234 -18.31 -21.29 -13.30
CA LEU A 234 -17.16 -20.83 -12.53
C LEU A 234 -17.19 -19.30 -12.50
N SER A 235 -16.68 -18.68 -11.44
CA SER A 235 -16.63 -17.22 -11.32
C SER A 235 -15.34 -16.71 -10.70
N THR A 236 -15.04 -15.42 -10.91
CA THR A 236 -13.89 -14.75 -10.28
C THR A 236 -14.10 -14.53 -8.76
N PRO A 237 -13.04 -14.32 -7.97
CA PRO A 237 -13.10 -14.23 -6.50
C PRO A 237 -14.07 -13.19 -5.94
N ASN A 238 -14.20 -12.06 -6.62
CA ASN A 238 -15.12 -10.99 -6.21
C ASN A 238 -16.60 -11.32 -6.44
N LEU A 239 -16.90 -12.43 -7.12
CA LEU A 239 -18.23 -13.05 -7.22
C LEU A 239 -18.34 -14.32 -6.37
N GLY A 240 -17.38 -14.57 -5.46
CA GLY A 240 -17.34 -15.74 -4.58
C GLY A 240 -16.73 -17.01 -5.20
N GLY A 241 -16.24 -16.96 -6.44
CA GLY A 241 -15.60 -18.09 -7.09
C GLY A 241 -14.08 -18.13 -6.92
N LYS A 242 -13.40 -18.90 -7.78
CA LYS A 242 -11.95 -19.11 -7.71
C LYS A 242 -11.24 -18.98 -9.07
N ILE A 243 -11.93 -18.59 -10.14
CA ILE A 243 -11.27 -18.38 -11.44
C ILE A 243 -10.23 -17.28 -11.26
N PRO A 244 -8.95 -17.52 -11.58
CA PRO A 244 -7.93 -16.49 -11.49
C PRO A 244 -8.14 -15.43 -12.59
N TRP A 245 -7.95 -14.15 -12.23
CA TRP A 245 -8.04 -13.04 -13.20
C TRP A 245 -7.00 -13.12 -14.31
N SER A 246 -5.91 -13.89 -14.11
CA SER A 246 -4.89 -14.16 -15.13
C SER A 246 -5.43 -14.86 -16.36
N ASP A 247 -6.62 -15.47 -16.30
CA ASP A 247 -7.24 -16.17 -17.43
C ASP A 247 -7.91 -15.22 -18.43
N PHE A 248 -7.98 -13.92 -18.09
CA PHE A 248 -8.67 -12.91 -18.87
C PHE A 248 -7.75 -11.76 -19.27
N LYS A 249 -7.97 -11.24 -20.48
CA LYS A 249 -7.43 -9.97 -20.95
C LYS A 249 -8.51 -8.90 -20.89
N LEU A 250 -8.24 -7.80 -20.20
CA LEU A 250 -9.14 -6.66 -20.05
C LEU A 250 -8.87 -5.62 -21.14
N THR A 251 -9.93 -5.11 -21.77
CA THR A 251 -9.86 -4.09 -22.84
C THR A 251 -10.95 -3.04 -22.65
N ASN A 252 -11.11 -2.58 -21.41
CA ASN A 252 -12.13 -1.62 -21.03
C ASN A 252 -11.91 -0.26 -21.73
N LYS A 253 -12.98 0.52 -21.92
CA LYS A 253 -12.95 1.87 -22.53
C LYS A 253 -13.73 2.88 -21.71
N GLY A 254 -13.30 4.14 -21.76
CA GLY A 254 -13.90 5.26 -21.00
C GLY A 254 -13.72 5.15 -19.49
N CYS A 255 -12.79 4.30 -19.05
CA CYS A 255 -12.51 4.08 -17.64
C CYS A 255 -11.07 3.66 -17.38
N SER A 256 -10.61 4.03 -16.18
CA SER A 256 -9.45 3.44 -15.54
C SER A 256 -9.91 2.22 -14.76
N ASN A 257 -9.14 1.14 -14.78
CA ASN A 257 -9.59 -0.11 -14.18
C ASN A 257 -8.47 -0.89 -13.52
N THR A 258 -8.88 -1.70 -12.55
CA THR A 258 -8.14 -2.86 -12.06
C THR A 258 -8.83 -4.12 -12.55
N ALA A 259 -8.44 -5.29 -12.04
CA ALA A 259 -9.15 -6.52 -12.34
C ALA A 259 -10.60 -6.54 -11.83
N ILE A 260 -10.87 -5.86 -10.70
CA ILE A 260 -12.13 -5.99 -9.96
C ILE A 260 -13.00 -4.73 -9.98
N GLU A 261 -12.43 -3.61 -10.40
CA GLU A 261 -13.05 -2.29 -10.32
C GLU A 261 -12.75 -1.45 -11.57
N ALA A 262 -13.73 -0.64 -11.99
CA ALA A 262 -13.57 0.37 -13.03
C ALA A 262 -14.12 1.72 -12.56
N ARG A 263 -13.46 2.82 -12.93
CA ARG A 263 -13.87 4.20 -12.65
C ARG A 263 -13.86 5.00 -13.94
N VAL A 264 -14.89 5.81 -14.18
CA VAL A 264 -14.93 6.71 -15.33
C VAL A 264 -13.64 7.51 -15.39
N ASP A 265 -13.02 7.59 -16.56
CA ASP A 265 -11.76 8.32 -16.74
C ASP A 265 -11.91 9.79 -16.33
N GLU A 266 -10.83 10.38 -15.85
CA GLU A 266 -10.84 11.80 -15.45
C GLU A 266 -10.99 12.74 -16.67
N ASP A 267 -10.59 12.27 -17.85
CA ASP A 267 -10.69 12.99 -19.12
C ASP A 267 -11.79 12.35 -20.00
N ALA A 268 -12.78 13.16 -20.41
CA ALA A 268 -13.93 12.74 -21.21
C ALA A 268 -13.62 12.35 -22.66
N ASP A 269 -12.42 12.57 -23.16
CA ASP A 269 -12.01 12.21 -24.54
C ASP A 269 -12.00 10.70 -24.81
N GLN A 270 -11.78 9.91 -23.75
CA GLN A 270 -11.86 8.45 -23.84
C GLN A 270 -13.30 7.94 -23.60
N LEU A 271 -14.22 8.84 -23.22
CA LEU A 271 -15.62 8.53 -22.93
C LEU A 271 -16.48 8.68 -24.19
N ILE A 272 -16.35 7.70 -25.08
CA ILE A 272 -17.11 7.59 -26.32
C ILE A 272 -18.55 7.16 -26.01
N ASN A 273 -19.53 7.76 -26.71
CA ASN A 273 -20.96 7.45 -26.54
C ASN A 273 -21.50 7.56 -25.10
N ASP A 274 -20.82 8.31 -24.24
CA ASP A 274 -21.22 8.59 -22.86
C ASP A 274 -21.45 7.31 -22.03
N GLU A 275 -20.66 6.27 -22.30
CA GLU A 275 -20.72 4.97 -21.62
C GLU A 275 -19.32 4.49 -21.19
N VAL A 276 -19.27 3.82 -20.04
CA VAL A 276 -18.15 2.95 -19.69
C VAL A 276 -18.39 1.60 -20.31
N VAL A 277 -17.39 1.07 -21.02
CA VAL A 277 -17.44 -0.26 -21.61
C VAL A 277 -16.47 -1.17 -20.89
N LEU A 278 -17.02 -2.14 -20.15
CA LEU A 278 -16.25 -3.25 -19.61
C LEU A 278 -16.16 -4.34 -20.68
N GLN A 279 -14.94 -4.78 -20.98
CA GLN A 279 -14.71 -5.82 -21.99
C GLN A 279 -13.62 -6.79 -21.53
N VAL A 280 -13.95 -8.08 -21.56
CA VAL A 280 -13.04 -9.17 -21.20
C VAL A 280 -12.99 -10.19 -22.33
N SER A 281 -11.81 -10.71 -22.62
CA SER A 281 -11.63 -11.88 -23.49
C SER A 281 -10.87 -12.97 -22.76
N SER A 282 -11.22 -14.23 -22.98
CA SER A 282 -10.47 -15.36 -22.43
C SER A 282 -9.12 -15.50 -23.13
N ILE A 283 -8.05 -15.76 -22.37
CA ILE A 283 -6.72 -16.02 -22.93
C ILE A 283 -6.67 -17.40 -23.60
N TYR A 284 -7.30 -18.40 -22.99
CA TYR A 284 -7.31 -19.78 -23.49
C TYR A 284 -8.36 -20.04 -24.57
N HIS A 285 -9.41 -19.22 -24.62
CA HIS A 285 -10.53 -19.33 -25.55
C HIS A 285 -10.72 -17.98 -26.26
N THR A 286 -9.81 -17.63 -27.16
CA THR A 286 -9.68 -16.26 -27.72
C THR A 286 -10.91 -15.78 -28.50
N ASN A 287 -11.77 -16.68 -28.96
CA ASN A 287 -13.06 -16.38 -29.56
C ASN A 287 -14.12 -15.93 -28.54
N LEU A 288 -13.95 -16.23 -27.26
CA LEU A 288 -14.88 -15.84 -26.20
C LEU A 288 -14.54 -14.43 -25.70
N THR A 289 -15.45 -13.50 -25.97
CA THR A 289 -15.40 -12.12 -25.48
C THR A 289 -16.74 -11.77 -24.84
N ALA A 290 -16.71 -11.05 -23.71
CA ALA A 290 -17.89 -10.45 -23.10
C ALA A 290 -17.73 -8.94 -23.01
N LYS A 291 -18.83 -8.23 -23.26
CA LYS A 291 -18.92 -6.77 -23.21
C LYS A 291 -20.10 -6.37 -22.33
N LYS A 292 -19.92 -5.37 -21.48
CA LYS A 292 -20.98 -4.73 -20.69
C LYS A 292 -20.81 -3.22 -20.76
N ALA A 293 -21.77 -2.55 -21.38
CA ALA A 293 -21.83 -1.09 -21.41
C ALA A 293 -22.65 -0.56 -20.23
N ILE A 294 -22.21 0.56 -19.66
CA ILE A 294 -22.82 1.24 -18.52
C ILE A 294 -22.86 2.73 -18.85
N SER A 295 -24.06 3.29 -18.99
CA SER A 295 -24.23 4.72 -19.27
C SER A 295 -23.73 5.57 -18.11
N THR A 296 -23.10 6.69 -18.43
CA THR A 296 -22.67 7.67 -17.44
C THR A 296 -23.84 8.57 -17.02
N THR A 297 -23.84 9.02 -15.77
CA THR A 297 -24.84 9.96 -15.25
C THR A 297 -24.39 11.41 -15.44
N ASN A 298 -23.08 11.66 -15.46
CA ASN A 298 -22.46 12.98 -15.68
C ASN A 298 -22.93 14.06 -14.69
N ASP A 299 -23.30 13.67 -13.47
CA ASP A 299 -24.01 14.51 -12.49
C ASP A 299 -23.25 14.69 -11.16
N VAL A 300 -21.93 14.50 -11.19
CA VAL A 300 -21.01 14.72 -10.06
C VAL A 300 -20.33 16.07 -10.22
N SER A 301 -20.38 16.89 -9.17
CA SER A 301 -19.73 18.21 -9.17
C SER A 301 -18.22 18.07 -9.16
N ILE A 302 -17.53 18.91 -9.95
CA ILE A 302 -16.08 18.82 -10.14
C ILE A 302 -15.41 20.10 -9.64
N LYS A 303 -14.24 19.94 -9.03
CA LYS A 303 -13.36 21.06 -8.63
C LYS A 303 -12.01 20.97 -9.32
N VAL A 304 -11.70 21.96 -10.14
CA VAL A 304 -10.42 22.10 -10.85
C VAL A 304 -9.57 23.15 -10.13
N ASN A 305 -8.36 22.79 -9.72
CA ASN A 305 -7.44 23.71 -9.04
C ASN A 305 -6.24 24.01 -9.93
N GLN A 306 -6.06 25.29 -10.26
CA GLN A 306 -4.94 25.87 -11.01
C GLN A 306 -4.40 27.09 -10.25
N ASN A 307 -4.29 26.92 -8.93
CA ASN A 307 -3.86 27.95 -8.00
C ASN A 307 -2.34 28.19 -8.07
N GLY A 308 -1.93 29.36 -7.62
CA GLY A 308 -0.54 29.67 -7.37
C GLY A 308 0.01 29.00 -6.10
N PHE A 309 1.31 28.70 -6.09
CA PHE A 309 1.96 28.11 -4.92
C PHE A 309 2.10 29.14 -3.79
N TRP A 310 2.05 28.67 -2.54
CA TRP A 310 2.21 29.54 -1.38
C TRP A 310 3.69 29.88 -1.15
N GLY A 311 3.96 31.04 -0.55
CA GLY A 311 5.32 31.52 -0.31
C GLY A 311 6.17 30.53 0.48
N ASN A 312 5.60 29.83 1.47
CA ASN A 312 6.31 28.80 2.25
C ASN A 312 6.71 27.58 1.41
N GLU A 313 6.05 27.36 0.27
CA GLU A 313 6.35 26.26 -0.65
C GLU A 313 7.30 26.66 -1.78
N ARG A 314 7.71 27.93 -1.85
CA ARG A 314 8.53 28.46 -2.96
C ARG A 314 9.76 27.62 -3.28
N HIS A 315 10.39 27.03 -2.27
CA HIS A 315 11.54 26.12 -2.43
C HIS A 315 11.25 24.89 -3.30
N LYS A 316 9.99 24.45 -3.41
CA LYS A 316 9.57 23.33 -4.28
C LYS A 316 9.44 23.73 -5.75
N TYR A 317 9.38 25.03 -6.03
CA TYR A 317 9.04 25.59 -7.34
C TYR A 317 10.18 26.43 -7.94
N MET A 318 11.35 26.47 -7.30
CA MET A 318 12.52 27.22 -7.76
C MET A 318 13.78 26.37 -7.69
N THR A 319 14.62 26.45 -8.74
CA THR A 319 15.91 25.75 -8.82
C THR A 319 16.96 26.31 -7.85
N VAL A 320 16.86 27.60 -7.53
CA VAL A 320 17.73 28.28 -6.57
C VAL A 320 16.84 28.98 -5.54
N PHE A 321 17.10 28.71 -4.27
CA PHE A 321 16.34 29.25 -3.15
C PHE A 321 17.30 29.90 -2.14
N GLN A 322 17.05 31.17 -1.79
CA GLN A 322 17.81 31.90 -0.79
C GLN A 322 16.90 32.39 0.33
N GLY A 323 17.23 31.98 1.56
CA GLY A 323 16.53 32.37 2.79
C GLY A 323 15.15 31.73 2.97
N ILE A 324 14.69 31.61 4.21
CA ILE A 324 13.36 31.04 4.56
C ILE A 324 12.36 32.17 4.90
N ASP A 325 12.80 33.43 4.90
CA ASP A 325 12.04 34.56 5.43
C ASP A 325 11.23 35.26 4.34
N GLY A 326 9.99 35.64 4.64
CA GLY A 326 9.20 36.54 3.79
C GLY A 326 9.01 36.11 2.34
N GLN A 327 8.95 34.82 2.06
CA GLN A 327 8.93 34.31 0.69
C GLN A 327 7.64 34.71 -0.05
N HIS A 328 7.78 35.26 -1.26
CA HIS A 328 6.63 35.61 -2.10
C HIS A 328 6.02 34.36 -2.74
N ALA A 329 4.71 34.38 -2.90
CA ALA A 329 3.96 33.34 -3.57
C ALA A 329 4.09 33.36 -5.10
N GLY A 330 3.65 32.27 -5.74
CA GLY A 330 3.54 32.16 -7.19
C GLY A 330 2.15 32.55 -7.71
N PRO A 331 2.05 33.12 -8.93
CA PRO A 331 0.75 33.48 -9.53
C PRO A 331 -0.07 32.23 -9.85
N ALA A 332 -1.39 32.40 -9.91
CA ALA A 332 -2.27 31.40 -10.49
C ALA A 332 -2.14 31.33 -12.01
N ASP A 333 -2.61 30.24 -12.59
CA ASP A 333 -2.58 30.05 -14.04
C ASP A 333 -3.74 30.78 -14.74
N ASN A 334 -3.48 31.23 -15.97
CA ASN A 334 -4.48 31.81 -16.86
C ASN A 334 -5.21 30.70 -17.62
N LEU A 335 -6.54 30.76 -17.68
CA LEU A 335 -7.39 29.69 -18.21
C LEU A 335 -8.33 30.18 -19.31
N ILE A 336 -8.52 29.34 -20.33
CA ILE A 336 -9.66 29.42 -21.25
C ILE A 336 -10.56 28.22 -20.96
N ILE A 337 -11.83 28.49 -20.72
CA ILE A 337 -12.87 27.48 -20.52
C ILE A 337 -13.84 27.59 -21.69
N LYS A 338 -13.96 26.54 -22.50
CA LYS A 338 -14.92 26.46 -23.61
C LYS A 338 -16.07 25.54 -23.23
N VAL A 339 -17.30 25.95 -23.51
CA VAL A 339 -18.50 25.18 -23.16
C VAL A 339 -19.47 25.12 -24.33
N LYS A 340 -19.95 23.92 -24.65
CA LYS A 340 -20.99 23.67 -25.66
C LYS A 340 -22.01 22.68 -25.16
N THR A 341 -23.30 22.91 -25.42
CA THR A 341 -24.34 21.93 -25.08
C THR A 341 -24.44 20.87 -26.18
N ILE A 342 -24.44 19.60 -25.78
CA ILE A 342 -24.62 18.42 -26.62
C ILE A 342 -25.75 17.55 -26.06
N LYS A 343 -26.10 16.48 -26.78
CA LYS A 343 -27.03 15.44 -26.32
C LYS A 343 -26.26 14.22 -25.86
N HIS A 344 -26.62 13.70 -24.70
CA HIS A 344 -26.12 12.44 -24.17
C HIS A 344 -26.47 11.32 -25.16
N ALA A 345 -25.48 10.57 -25.64
CA ALA A 345 -25.65 9.61 -26.72
C ALA A 345 -26.64 8.48 -26.36
N GLN A 346 -26.64 8.03 -25.11
CA GLN A 346 -27.56 6.98 -24.63
C GLN A 346 -28.95 7.47 -24.23
N THR A 347 -29.06 8.61 -23.53
CA THR A 347 -30.32 9.04 -22.90
C THR A 347 -31.00 10.22 -23.60
N GLY A 348 -30.30 10.91 -24.51
CA GLY A 348 -30.78 12.15 -25.14
C GLY A 348 -30.85 13.36 -24.19
N ALA A 349 -30.45 13.20 -22.92
CA ALA A 349 -30.38 14.31 -21.96
C ALA A 349 -29.40 15.39 -22.45
N SER A 350 -29.65 16.66 -22.12
CA SER A 350 -28.70 17.71 -22.45
C SER A 350 -27.46 17.61 -21.55
N LEU A 351 -26.27 17.75 -22.11
CA LEU A 351 -25.00 17.82 -21.39
C LEU A 351 -24.22 19.05 -21.83
N ASN A 352 -23.46 19.65 -20.92
CA ASN A 352 -22.43 20.63 -21.23
C ASN A 352 -21.10 19.91 -21.41
N LYS A 353 -20.58 19.95 -22.63
CA LYS A 353 -19.22 19.53 -22.98
C LYS A 353 -18.28 20.70 -22.70
N ILE A 354 -17.25 20.45 -21.90
CA ILE A 354 -16.38 21.49 -21.33
C ILE A 354 -14.92 21.13 -21.59
N GLU A 355 -14.15 22.07 -22.14
CA GLU A 355 -12.68 22.00 -22.22
C GLU A 355 -12.08 23.13 -21.39
N ILE A 356 -11.10 22.80 -20.54
CA ILE A 356 -10.33 23.77 -19.76
C ILE A 356 -8.89 23.73 -20.26
N PHE A 357 -8.44 24.83 -20.84
CA PHE A 357 -7.10 25.02 -21.35
C PHE A 357 -6.32 26.02 -20.48
N ASN A 358 -5.10 25.65 -20.08
CA ASN A 358 -4.21 26.50 -19.31
C ASN A 358 -3.27 27.23 -20.27
N GLN A 359 -3.49 28.55 -20.41
CA GLN A 359 -2.71 29.42 -21.28
C GLN A 359 -1.31 29.65 -20.74
N THR A 360 -1.13 29.74 -19.42
CA THR A 360 0.19 29.95 -18.79
C THR A 360 1.13 28.80 -19.12
N LYS A 361 0.62 27.56 -19.14
CA LYS A 361 1.38 26.33 -19.37
C LYS A 361 1.21 25.75 -20.78
N ASN A 362 0.43 26.42 -21.64
CA ASN A 362 0.10 25.97 -23.00
C ASN A 362 -0.36 24.50 -23.08
N LYS A 363 -1.30 24.10 -22.21
CA LYS A 363 -1.78 22.70 -22.15
C LYS A 363 -3.25 22.59 -21.79
N THR A 364 -3.93 21.56 -22.29
CA THR A 364 -5.26 21.17 -21.80
C THR A 364 -5.14 20.62 -20.38
N VAL A 365 -5.98 21.16 -19.49
CA VAL A 365 -6.05 20.75 -18.07
C VAL A 365 -7.00 19.60 -17.92
N ALA A 366 -8.19 19.74 -18.50
CA ALA A 366 -9.25 18.76 -18.34
C ALA A 366 -10.34 18.93 -19.41
N ARG A 367 -11.05 17.84 -19.67
CA ARG A 367 -12.21 17.79 -20.55
C ARG A 367 -13.31 17.00 -19.86
N TYR A 368 -14.51 17.55 -19.79
CA TYR A 368 -15.64 16.96 -19.08
C TYR A 368 -16.92 17.00 -19.89
N LYS A 369 -17.85 16.11 -19.55
CA LYS A 369 -19.26 16.21 -19.91
C LYS A 369 -20.06 16.22 -18.61
N LEU A 370 -20.86 17.27 -18.39
CA LEU A 370 -21.63 17.45 -17.15
C LEU A 370 -23.09 17.79 -17.47
N THR A 371 -24.04 17.39 -16.62
CA THR A 371 -25.41 17.90 -16.77
C THR A 371 -25.46 19.42 -16.51
N PRO A 372 -26.40 20.18 -17.10
CA PRO A 372 -26.43 21.64 -16.99
C PRO A 372 -26.53 22.19 -15.56
N THR A 373 -27.09 21.42 -14.63
CA THR A 373 -27.25 21.78 -13.22
C THR A 373 -26.07 21.36 -12.34
N THR A 374 -25.18 20.50 -12.84
CA THR A 374 -24.02 20.02 -12.09
C THR A 374 -22.95 21.10 -11.99
N ASN A 375 -22.50 21.36 -10.76
CA ASN A 375 -21.57 22.44 -10.50
C ASN A 375 -20.13 22.11 -10.91
N LEU A 376 -19.53 22.98 -11.73
CA LEU A 376 -18.09 23.01 -11.97
C LEU A 376 -17.47 24.17 -11.19
N THR A 377 -16.54 23.89 -10.29
CA THR A 377 -15.75 24.91 -9.59
C THR A 377 -14.35 24.99 -10.18
N VAL A 378 -13.95 26.15 -10.69
CA VAL A 378 -12.58 26.39 -11.20
C VAL A 378 -11.88 27.39 -10.30
N ASN A 379 -10.76 27.00 -9.72
CA ASN A 379 -9.93 27.87 -8.88
C ASN A 379 -8.64 28.22 -9.62
N ALA A 380 -8.43 29.51 -9.83
CA ALA A 380 -7.22 30.13 -10.32
C ALA A 380 -6.81 31.23 -9.32
N ILE A 381 -6.69 30.85 -8.05
CA ILE A 381 -6.41 31.77 -6.93
C ILE A 381 -4.91 31.94 -6.75
N GLY A 382 -4.44 33.17 -6.61
CA GLY A 382 -3.03 33.46 -6.36
C GLY A 382 -2.55 32.91 -5.01
N GLY A 383 -1.29 32.47 -4.93
CA GLY A 383 -0.74 31.92 -3.70
C GLY A 383 -0.56 32.96 -2.59
N GLN A 384 -0.58 32.53 -1.33
CA GLN A 384 -0.42 33.40 -0.17
C GLN A 384 1.06 33.65 0.17
N GLY A 385 1.42 34.89 0.46
CA GLY A 385 2.76 35.25 0.91
C GLY A 385 3.09 34.66 2.28
N MET A 386 4.35 34.28 2.48
CA MET A 386 4.79 33.70 3.76
C MET A 386 4.93 34.79 4.82
N ASN A 387 4.54 34.51 6.06
CA ASN A 387 4.79 35.43 7.18
C ASN A 387 6.29 35.57 7.44
N GLY A 388 6.71 36.77 7.83
CA GLY A 388 8.07 37.02 8.27
C GLY A 388 8.38 36.31 9.59
N ARG A 389 9.63 35.90 9.77
CA ARG A 389 10.08 35.24 11.00
C ARG A 389 10.18 36.23 12.16
N LYS A 390 10.09 35.73 13.39
CA LYS A 390 10.46 36.53 14.56
C LYS A 390 11.94 36.91 14.50
N GLY A 391 12.25 38.15 14.88
CA GLY A 391 13.62 38.63 15.06
C GLY A 391 14.41 37.75 16.03
N ARG A 392 15.73 37.79 15.93
CA ARG A 392 16.67 37.02 16.77
C ARG A 392 17.52 37.97 17.61
N LYS A 393 18.24 37.45 18.61
CA LYS A 393 19.12 38.26 19.47
C LYS A 393 20.16 39.06 18.67
N SER A 394 20.67 38.50 17.58
CA SER A 394 21.63 39.13 16.66
C SER A 394 20.98 40.01 15.57
N GLU A 395 19.66 39.98 15.45
CA GLU A 395 18.89 40.69 14.43
C GLU A 395 17.50 40.98 15.01
N THR A 396 17.44 42.07 15.78
CA THR A 396 16.30 42.35 16.67
C THR A 396 15.01 42.72 15.93
N VAL A 397 15.13 43.08 14.65
CA VAL A 397 14.03 43.38 13.74
C VAL A 397 13.39 42.10 13.25
N GLY A 398 12.05 42.06 13.19
CA GLY A 398 11.34 40.93 12.61
C GLY A 398 11.46 40.88 11.09
N GLY A 399 11.42 39.68 10.52
CA GLY A 399 11.46 39.47 9.07
C GLY A 399 10.26 40.09 8.36
N ASN A 400 10.44 40.52 7.11
CA ASN A 400 9.31 41.02 6.32
C ASN A 400 8.41 39.86 5.88
N GLY A 401 7.11 40.13 5.74
CA GLY A 401 6.17 39.21 5.11
C GLY A 401 6.34 39.20 3.60
N GLY A 402 6.16 38.04 2.98
CA GLY A 402 6.17 37.88 1.54
C GLY A 402 4.90 38.39 0.89
N ASN A 403 5.01 38.78 -0.38
CA ASN A 403 3.85 39.23 -1.14
C ASN A 403 2.97 38.03 -1.53
N GLY A 404 1.66 38.25 -1.49
CA GLY A 404 0.69 37.39 -2.15
C GLY A 404 0.80 37.55 -3.67
N ALA A 405 0.42 36.52 -4.40
CA ALA A 405 0.52 36.53 -5.85
C ALA A 405 -0.82 36.83 -6.52
N ASN A 406 -0.77 37.21 -7.80
CA ASN A 406 -1.98 37.54 -8.55
C ASN A 406 -2.83 36.30 -8.82
N GLY A 407 -4.15 36.51 -8.86
CA GLY A 407 -5.10 35.56 -9.40
C GLY A 407 -4.97 35.40 -10.91
N GLY A 408 -5.41 34.27 -11.44
CA GLY A 408 -5.35 33.95 -12.86
C GLY A 408 -6.42 34.66 -13.67
N GLN A 409 -6.09 35.04 -14.89
CA GLN A 409 -7.07 35.54 -15.86
C GLN A 409 -7.88 34.37 -16.40
N VAL A 410 -9.21 34.45 -16.36
CA VAL A 410 -10.08 33.37 -16.84
C VAL A 410 -10.99 33.88 -17.94
N THR A 411 -10.97 33.21 -19.09
CA THR A 411 -11.89 33.48 -20.20
C THR A 411 -12.89 32.32 -20.31
N LEU A 412 -14.17 32.60 -20.14
CA LEU A 412 -15.27 31.66 -20.33
C LEU A 412 -15.93 31.92 -21.70
N LEU A 413 -15.73 30.99 -22.64
CA LEU A 413 -16.32 30.99 -23.98
C LEU A 413 -17.53 30.05 -23.99
N LYS A 414 -18.72 30.62 -24.15
CA LYS A 414 -19.99 29.88 -24.21
C LYS A 414 -20.49 29.84 -25.64
N ASP A 415 -20.71 28.63 -26.15
CA ASP A 415 -21.46 28.45 -27.39
C ASP A 415 -22.90 28.97 -27.25
N PRO A 416 -23.52 29.54 -28.30
CA PRO A 416 -24.92 29.93 -28.27
C PRO A 416 -25.89 28.80 -27.88
N SER A 417 -25.51 27.53 -28.06
CA SER A 417 -26.29 26.37 -27.60
C SER A 417 -26.42 26.24 -26.07
N VAL A 418 -25.55 26.91 -25.29
CA VAL A 418 -25.51 26.80 -23.83
C VAL A 418 -26.60 27.64 -23.17
N LYS A 419 -27.74 27.00 -22.87
CA LYS A 419 -28.88 27.64 -22.19
C LYS A 419 -28.70 27.72 -20.67
N GLN A 420 -28.00 26.76 -20.08
CA GLN A 420 -27.79 26.67 -18.64
C GLN A 420 -26.40 26.11 -18.36
N LEU A 421 -25.70 26.70 -17.39
CA LEU A 421 -24.37 26.29 -16.96
C LEU A 421 -24.20 26.64 -15.48
N SER A 422 -24.03 25.62 -14.62
CA SER A 422 -23.64 25.82 -13.22
C SER A 422 -22.11 25.83 -13.11
N ILE A 423 -21.51 27.02 -13.07
CA ILE A 423 -20.06 27.19 -12.92
C ILE A 423 -19.72 28.26 -11.87
N THR A 424 -18.77 27.95 -10.99
CA THR A 424 -18.17 28.90 -10.04
C THR A 424 -16.70 29.08 -10.40
N ILE A 425 -16.28 30.33 -10.64
CA ILE A 425 -14.89 30.66 -10.97
C ILE A 425 -14.32 31.52 -9.85
N ASN A 426 -13.28 31.02 -9.20
CA ASN A 426 -12.56 31.73 -8.14
C ASN A 426 -11.18 32.13 -8.66
N ASN A 427 -10.92 33.41 -8.80
CA ASN A 427 -9.67 33.92 -9.37
C ASN A 427 -9.09 35.09 -8.56
N GLN A 428 -9.28 35.08 -7.24
CA GLN A 428 -8.78 36.14 -6.36
C GLN A 428 -7.25 36.12 -6.24
N GLY A 429 -6.67 37.26 -5.93
CA GLY A 429 -5.28 37.39 -5.53
C GLY A 429 -5.02 36.76 -4.17
N GLY A 430 -3.81 36.27 -3.97
CA GLY A 430 -3.35 35.78 -2.68
C GLY A 430 -3.08 36.91 -1.70
N ARG A 431 -3.24 36.64 -0.42
CA ARG A 431 -2.95 37.60 0.65
C ARG A 431 -1.45 37.75 0.85
N GLY A 432 -1.02 38.96 1.20
CA GLY A 432 0.33 39.20 1.71
C GLY A 432 0.55 38.56 3.08
N GLY A 433 1.76 38.07 3.32
CA GLY A 433 2.20 37.57 4.61
C GLY A 433 2.35 38.69 5.63
N LYS A 434 2.09 38.40 6.90
CA LYS A 434 2.32 39.35 7.99
C LYS A 434 3.81 39.54 8.21
N GLY A 435 4.22 40.74 8.62
CA GLY A 435 5.56 40.97 9.13
C GLY A 435 5.81 40.19 10.43
N GLY A 436 7.03 39.74 10.62
CA GLY A 436 7.47 39.03 11.80
C GLY A 436 7.60 39.96 13.01
N ALA A 437 7.31 39.44 14.20
CA ALA A 437 7.48 40.19 15.43
C ALA A 437 8.98 40.47 15.72
N PRO A 438 9.32 41.59 16.39
CA PRO A 438 10.68 41.84 16.85
C PRO A 438 11.12 40.84 17.93
N TYR A 439 12.43 40.76 18.18
CA TYR A 439 12.97 39.92 19.26
C TYR A 439 12.63 40.47 20.65
N TYR A 440 12.77 41.79 20.84
CA TYR A 440 12.39 42.53 22.04
C TYR A 440 11.13 43.37 21.77
N SER A 441 10.35 43.68 22.81
CA SER A 441 9.12 44.50 22.68
C SER A 441 9.37 45.92 22.15
N THR A 442 10.58 46.44 22.31
CA THR A 442 11.02 47.75 21.78
C THR A 442 11.58 47.68 20.36
N GLY A 443 11.73 46.48 19.79
CA GLY A 443 12.26 46.30 18.44
C GLY A 443 11.22 46.60 17.36
N ARG A 444 11.67 46.69 16.11
CA ARG A 444 10.81 46.96 14.96
C ARG A 444 10.19 45.69 14.38
N MET A 445 8.88 45.67 14.19
CA MET A 445 8.19 44.62 13.44
C MET A 445 8.58 44.69 11.95
N GLY A 446 8.68 43.52 11.31
CA GLY A 446 8.84 43.48 9.85
C GLY A 446 7.63 44.08 9.14
N ASN A 447 7.82 44.50 7.89
CA ASN A 447 6.71 44.99 7.07
C ASN A 447 5.82 43.83 6.64
N ALA A 448 4.51 44.06 6.52
CA ALA A 448 3.61 43.11 5.87
C ALA A 448 3.86 43.10 4.36
N GLY A 449 3.68 41.94 3.74
CA GLY A 449 3.67 41.81 2.29
C GLY A 449 2.39 42.37 1.69
N ASN A 450 2.44 42.74 0.42
CA ASN A 450 1.28 43.21 -0.34
C ASN A 450 0.43 42.03 -0.78
N SER A 451 -0.90 42.22 -0.82
CA SER A 451 -1.80 41.27 -1.48
C SER A 451 -1.64 41.34 -3.00
N GLY A 452 -1.79 40.19 -3.66
CA GLY A 452 -1.85 40.12 -5.11
C GLY A 452 -3.16 40.70 -5.64
N ARG A 453 -3.17 41.05 -6.93
CA ARG A 453 -4.38 41.51 -7.62
C ARG A 453 -5.28 40.33 -7.94
N ASP A 454 -6.59 40.57 -7.90
CA ASP A 454 -7.57 39.64 -8.44
C ASP A 454 -7.40 39.51 -9.96
N GLY A 455 -7.67 38.33 -10.48
CA GLY A 455 -7.75 38.09 -11.92
C GLY A 455 -9.03 38.67 -12.51
N VAL A 456 -9.06 38.86 -13.83
CA VAL A 456 -10.27 39.24 -14.56
C VAL A 456 -10.96 37.98 -15.08
N LEU A 457 -12.27 37.89 -14.85
CA LEU A 457 -13.14 36.94 -15.52
C LEU A 457 -13.77 37.61 -16.74
N THR A 458 -13.44 37.13 -17.93
CA THR A 458 -14.07 37.56 -19.18
C THR A 458 -15.03 36.48 -19.65
N THR A 459 -16.31 36.81 -19.84
CA THR A 459 -17.30 35.89 -20.42
C THR A 459 -17.67 36.35 -21.82
N ARG A 460 -17.62 35.45 -22.81
CA ARG A 460 -18.03 35.72 -24.19
C ARG A 460 -18.99 34.65 -24.68
N VAL A 461 -19.89 35.06 -25.58
CA VAL A 461 -20.77 34.14 -26.31
C VAL A 461 -20.31 34.12 -27.75
N GLU A 462 -19.80 32.98 -28.20
CA GLU A 462 -19.27 32.78 -29.54
C GLU A 462 -19.31 31.30 -29.89
N SER A 463 -19.35 30.97 -31.18
CA SER A 463 -19.34 29.57 -31.62
C SER A 463 -18.04 28.89 -31.20
N VAL A 464 -18.15 27.78 -30.46
CA VAL A 464 -16.98 27.00 -30.05
C VAL A 464 -16.99 25.62 -30.69
N ASN A 465 -15.79 25.13 -31.03
CA ASN A 465 -15.60 23.76 -31.50
C ASN A 465 -14.89 22.93 -30.42
N LEU A 466 -15.44 21.74 -30.13
CA LEU A 466 -14.93 20.79 -29.13
C LEU A 466 -14.94 19.39 -29.77
N ASN A 467 -13.77 18.85 -30.11
CA ASN A 467 -13.62 17.65 -30.95
C ASN A 467 -13.29 16.35 -30.18
N PHE A 468 -13.51 16.31 -28.86
CA PHE A 468 -13.19 15.16 -28.01
C PHE A 468 -14.38 14.26 -27.64
#